data_AF-A0A1F4C9Z1-F1
#
_entry.id   AF-A0A1F4C9Z1-F1
#
_cell.length_a   1.000
_cell.length_b   1.000
_cell.length_c   1.000
_cell.angle_alpha   90.00
_cell.angle_beta   90.00
_cell.angle_gamma   90.00
#
_symmetry.space_group_name_H-M   'P 1'
#
loop_
_entity.id
_entity.type
_entity.pdbx_description
1 polymer ?
#
loop_
_entity_poly.entity_id
_entity_poly.type
_entity_poly.pdbx_seq_one_letter_code
_entity_poly.pdbx_strand_id
1 'polypeptide(L)' 'MREKIKLESTAGTGHFYTTTKNKRTMPDKMEIIKFDPKVRRHVIYKETKLK' A
#
# COMPACT_ATOMS: atom_id res chain seq x y z
N MET A 1 -16.49 4.43 -8.46
CA MET A 1 -16.50 4.77 -7.02
C MET A 1 -15.08 4.56 -6.50
N ARG A 2 -14.51 5.50 -5.75
CA ARG A 2 -13.15 5.36 -5.19
C ARG A 2 -13.26 4.71 -3.83
N GLU A 3 -12.50 3.64 -3.60
CA GLU A 3 -12.46 2.93 -2.33
C GLU A 3 -11.14 3.20 -1.63
N LYS A 4 -11.15 3.22 -0.29
CA LYS A 4 -9.93 3.29 0.52
C LYS A 4 -9.24 1.93 0.51
N ILE A 5 -7.94 1.93 0.28
CA ILE A 5 -7.07 0.76 0.30
C ILE A 5 -5.89 0.99 1.25
N LYS A 6 -5.35 -0.10 1.79
CA LYS A 6 -4.16 -0.10 2.64
C LYS A 6 -2.96 -0.50 1.79
N LEU A 7 -1.85 0.21 1.94
CA LEU A 7 -0.56 -0.17 1.37
C LEU A 7 0.33 -0.62 2.52
N GLU A 8 0.69 -1.89 2.56
CA GLU A 8 1.48 -2.49 3.64
C GLU A 8 2.94 -2.68 3.23
N SER A 9 3.87 -2.32 4.11
CA SER A 9 5.31 -2.44 3.88
C SER A 9 5.72 -3.91 3.77
N THR A 10 6.45 -4.29 2.72
CA THR A 10 7.01 -5.64 2.60
C THR A 10 8.16 -5.91 3.57
N ALA A 11 8.65 -4.89 4.27
CA ALA A 11 9.73 -5.04 5.24
C ALA A 11 9.28 -5.64 6.59
N GLY A 12 8.02 -6.06 6.73
CA GLY A 12 7.52 -6.76 7.92
C GLY A 12 7.40 -5.88 9.17
N THR A 13 7.50 -4.55 9.01
CA THR A 13 7.50 -3.60 10.12
C THR A 13 6.10 -3.26 10.64
N GLY A 14 5.06 -3.73 9.96
CA GLY A 14 3.66 -3.36 10.23
C GLY A 14 3.33 -1.91 9.90
N HIS A 15 4.23 -1.16 9.27
CA HIS A 15 3.95 0.18 8.78
C HIS A 15 3.07 0.12 7.53
N PHE A 16 2.10 1.02 7.45
CA PHE A 16 1.20 1.10 6.30
C PHE A 16 0.79 2.52 5.98
N TYR A 17 0.48 2.73 4.71
CA TYR A 17 -0.17 3.94 4.23
C TYR A 17 -1.62 3.63 3.87
N THR A 18 -2.45 4.66 3.88
CA THR A 18 -3.80 4.60 3.33
C THR A 18 -3.85 5.44 2.06
N THR A 19 -4.51 4.93 1.03
CA THR A 19 -4.77 5.68 -0.20
C THR A 19 -6.15 5.34 -0.74
N THR A 20 -6.61 6.06 -1.76
CA THR A 20 -7.84 5.72 -2.47
C THR A 20 -7.52 5.18 -3.85
N LYS A 21 -8.26 4.17 -4.30
CA LYS A 21 -8.10 3.54 -5.61
C LYS A 21 -9.46 3.30 -6.23
N ASN A 22 -9.54 3.43 -7.55
CA ASN A 22 -10.69 3.04 -8.32
C ASN A 22 -10.51 1.60 -8.81
N LYS A 23 -11.16 0.63 -8.15
CA LYS A 23 -11.07 -0.80 -8.49
C LYS A 23 -11.64 -1.13 -9.88
N ARG A 24 -12.51 -0.27 -10.43
CA ARG A 24 -13.10 -0.48 -11.76
C ARG A 24 -12.11 -0.24 -12.89
N THR A 25 -11.22 0.75 -12.75
CA THR A 25 -10.23 1.11 -13.77
C THR A 25 -8.88 0.44 -13.55
N MET A 26 -8.55 0.09 -12.31
CA MET A 26 -7.33 -0.63 -11.94
C MET A 26 -7.67 -1.88 -11.14
N PRO A 27 -7.87 -3.04 -11.79
CA PRO A 27 -8.18 -4.30 -11.11
C PRO A 27 -6.97 -4.92 -10.41
N ASP A 28 -5.76 -4.73 -10.94
CA ASP A 28 -4.54 -5.37 -10.44
C ASP A 28 -4.04 -4.78 -9.13
N LYS A 29 -3.36 -5.59 -8.30
CA LYS A 29 -2.80 -5.13 -7.02
C LYS A 29 -1.73 -4.06 -7.25
N MET A 30 -1.86 -2.94 -6.56
CA MET A 30 -0.89 -1.85 -6.66
C MET A 30 0.37 -2.15 -5.84
N GLU A 31 1.53 -2.01 -6.47
CA GLU A 31 2.83 -2.08 -5.82
C GLU A 31 3.55 -0.74 -6.00
N ILE A 32 3.97 -0.11 -4.90
CA ILE A 32 4.62 1.20 -4.93
C ILE A 32 5.84 1.18 -4.03
N ILE A 33 6.94 1.77 -4.48
CA ILE A 33 8.11 1.98 -3.62
C ILE A 33 7.83 3.21 -2.75
N LYS A 34 7.79 3.02 -1.44
CA LYS A 34 7.67 4.12 -0.46
C LYS A 34 8.69 3.96 0.66
N PHE A 35 8.95 5.07 1.34
CA PHE A 35 9.79 5.07 2.52
C PHE A 35 9.10 4.33 3.67
N ASP A 36 9.81 3.42 4.33
CA ASP A 36 9.41 2.87 5.62
C ASP A 36 10.19 3.57 6.73
N PRO A 37 9.52 4.31 7.63
CA PRO A 37 10.20 5.04 8.70
C PRO A 37 10.86 4.13 9.75
N LYS A 38 10.44 2.87 9.85
CA LYS A 38 11.02 1.91 10.82
C LYS A 38 12.35 1.34 10.34
N VAL A 39 12.48 1.02 9.04
CA VAL A 39 13.75 0.54 8.44
C VAL A 39 14.59 1.69 7.89
N ARG A 40 14.00 2.89 7.76
CA ARG A 40 14.62 4.08 7.15
C ARG A 40 15.11 3.84 5.73
N ARG A 41 14.37 3.04 4.95
CA ARG A 41 14.69 2.70 3.57
C ARG A 41 13.44 2.73 2.71
N HIS A 42 13.63 2.92 1.41
CA HIS A 42 12.58 2.74 0.43
C HIS A 42 12.38 1.26 0.19
N VAL A 43 11.16 0.80 0.42
CA VAL A 43 10.76 -0.60 0.28
C VAL A 43 9.48 -0.66 -0.53
N ILE A 44 9.18 -1.84 -1.05
CA ILE A 44 7.95 -2.07 -1.81
C ILE A 44 6.79 -2.11 -0.82
N TYR A 45 5.70 -1.44 -1.17
CA TYR A 45 4.45 -1.50 -0.46
C TYR A 45 3.42 -2.21 -1.33
N LYS A 46 2.70 -3.16 -0.74
CA LYS A 46 1.69 -3.97 -1.43
C LYS A 46 0.28 -3.60 -0.99
N GLU A 47 -0.64 -3.54 -1.95
CA GLU A 47 -2.05 -3.32 -1.69
C GLU A 47 -2.68 -4.47 -0.89
N THR A 48 -3.31 -4.09 0.23
CA THR A 48 -4.09 -4.96 1.10
C THR A 48 -5.47 -4.35 1.29
N LYS A 49 -6.49 -5.20 1.44
CA LYS A 49 -7.86 -4.74 1.70
C LYS A 49 -7.91 -4.07 3.09
N LEU A 50 -8.54 -2.89 3.15
CA LEU A 50 -9.00 -2.35 4.41
C LEU A 50 -10.15 -3.24 4.88
N LYS A 51 -10.08 -3.75 6.12
CA LYS A 51 -11.15 -4.55 6.70
C LYS A 51 -12.29 -3.65 7.16
#